data_AF-A0AAJ2J289-F1
#
_entry.id   AF-A0AAJ2J289-F1
#
_cell.length_a   1.000
_cell.length_b   1.000
_cell.length_c   1.000
_cell.angle_alpha   90.00
_cell.angle_beta   90.00
_cell.angle_gamma   90.00
#
_symmetry.space_group_name_H-M   'P 1'
#
loop_
_entity.id
_entity.type
_entity.pdbx_description
1 polymer ?
#
loop_
_entity_poly.entity_id
_entity_poly.type
_entity_poly.pdbx_seq_one_letter_code
_entity_poly.pdbx_strand_id
1 'polypeptide(L)'
;MEIDQIVKLVLLPLGGVSVVLVAMVGWLAHISTKRIIQGELTKHQLQLESFKSESSKELQHVKDIGAKDIEALKNQYTADIERIKAQLQSEFLKYETYTTISKEIYQGLFAKRVEVYGQLLNLKKEIDQSIVDNAEFLEIHDDDPTPFTNAVKKIGNASHENPMVLSNKLAALSAELVEKSNSVFSNAKVQSFYAEAHNHDAKYMHEIVMEAENDALRKMFTECGDVYERWFVQLNDDVSKVRSVLDLAGDFLDSNTLINSSCGRAKGAPLN
;
A
#
# COMPACT_ATOMS: atom_id res chain seq x y z
N MET A 1 8.23 92.53 -31.94
CA MET A 1 9.49 93.29 -32.12
C MET A 1 10.50 92.30 -32.66
N GLU A 2 10.65 92.33 -33.97
CA GLU A 2 11.13 91.18 -34.75
C GLU A 2 12.65 91.16 -34.77
N ILE A 3 13.23 89.97 -34.58
CA ILE A 3 14.67 89.68 -34.68
C ILE A 3 15.26 90.27 -35.98
N ASP A 4 14.42 90.40 -37.02
CA ASP A 4 14.74 90.99 -38.33
C ASP A 4 15.20 92.46 -38.28
N GLN A 5 14.69 93.27 -37.33
CA GLN A 5 15.11 94.67 -37.20
C GLN A 5 16.46 94.83 -36.49
N ILE A 6 16.78 93.95 -35.54
CA ILE A 6 18.08 93.94 -34.84
C ILE A 6 19.20 93.48 -35.79
N VAL A 7 18.89 92.48 -36.64
CA VAL A 7 19.81 91.98 -37.67
C VAL A 7 20.16 93.10 -38.67
N LYS A 8 19.18 93.88 -39.14
CA LYS A 8 19.42 94.99 -40.09
C LYS A 8 20.22 96.15 -39.49
N LEU A 9 20.04 96.47 -38.20
CA LEU A 9 20.73 97.60 -37.56
C LEU A 9 22.22 97.32 -37.25
N VAL A 10 22.58 96.06 -36.98
CA VAL A 10 23.96 95.65 -36.67
C VAL A 10 24.77 95.30 -37.93
N LEU A 11 24.13 94.83 -39.01
CA LEU A 11 24.81 94.41 -40.24
C LEU A 11 25.21 95.54 -41.19
N LEU A 12 24.58 96.72 -41.10
CA LEU A 12 24.81 97.79 -42.09
C LEU A 12 26.18 98.50 -42.03
N PRO A 13 26.87 98.67 -40.87
CA PRO A 13 28.20 99.28 -40.84
C PRO A 13 29.37 98.28 -40.95
N LEU A 14 29.10 96.97 -40.86
CA LEU A 14 30.11 95.90 -40.78
C LEU A 14 29.88 94.79 -41.83
N GLY A 15 29.25 95.15 -42.95
CA GLY A 15 28.57 94.25 -43.90
C GLY A 15 29.39 93.10 -44.51
N GLY A 16 30.73 93.15 -44.46
CA GLY A 16 31.59 92.02 -44.85
C GLY A 16 31.97 91.11 -43.68
N VAL A 17 32.26 91.68 -42.50
CA VAL A 17 32.87 90.96 -41.38
C VAL A 17 31.81 90.20 -40.55
N SER A 18 30.61 90.76 -40.44
CA SER A 18 29.48 90.14 -39.71
C SER A 18 28.98 88.86 -40.39
N VAL A 19 28.84 88.85 -41.72
CA VAL A 19 28.44 87.66 -42.48
C VAL A 19 29.49 86.55 -42.37
N VAL A 20 30.78 86.91 -42.41
CA VAL A 20 31.89 85.97 -42.23
C VAL A 20 31.90 85.38 -40.82
N LEU A 21 31.63 86.19 -39.78
CA LEU A 21 31.53 85.72 -38.39
C LEU A 21 30.34 84.78 -38.18
N VAL A 22 29.15 85.11 -38.71
CA VAL A 22 27.97 84.23 -38.62
C VAL A 22 28.21 82.93 -39.40
N ALA A 23 28.83 82.99 -40.57
CA ALA A 23 29.21 81.80 -41.35
C ALA A 23 30.27 80.95 -40.63
N MET A 24 31.27 81.56 -39.99
CA MET A 24 32.28 80.85 -39.19
C MET A 24 31.67 80.20 -37.94
N VAL A 25 30.78 80.90 -37.23
CA VAL A 25 30.08 80.34 -36.06
C VAL A 25 29.16 79.20 -36.48
N GLY A 26 28.44 79.33 -37.61
CA GLY A 26 27.64 78.24 -38.19
C GLY A 26 28.50 77.04 -38.60
N TRP A 27 29.68 77.27 -39.17
CA TRP A 27 30.62 76.22 -39.55
C TRP A 27 31.25 75.53 -38.33
N LEU A 28 31.66 76.30 -37.31
CA LEU A 28 32.18 75.77 -36.04
C LEU A 28 31.10 75.00 -35.26
N ALA A 29 29.87 75.51 -35.22
CA ALA A 29 28.72 74.82 -34.64
C ALA A 29 28.41 73.52 -35.42
N HIS A 30 28.47 73.55 -36.75
CA HIS A 30 28.27 72.35 -37.55
C HIS A 30 29.36 71.29 -37.30
N ILE A 31 30.63 71.69 -37.23
CA ILE A 31 31.77 70.79 -36.97
C ILE A 31 31.68 70.18 -35.57
N SER A 32 31.40 70.99 -34.56
CA SER A 32 31.26 70.53 -33.19
C SER A 32 30.06 69.58 -33.04
N THR A 33 28.91 69.92 -33.61
CA THR A 33 27.71 69.06 -33.57
C THR A 33 27.95 67.73 -34.31
N LYS A 34 28.59 67.76 -35.48
CA LYS A 34 28.89 66.54 -36.26
C LYS A 34 29.87 65.63 -35.52
N ARG A 35 30.84 66.20 -34.80
CA ARG A 35 31.80 65.44 -33.98
C ARG A 35 31.15 64.85 -32.73
N ILE A 36 30.21 65.57 -32.10
CA ILE A 36 29.40 65.06 -30.97
C ILE A 36 28.51 63.90 -31.43
N ILE A 37 27.78 64.07 -32.54
CA ILE A 37 26.90 63.02 -33.10
C ILE A 37 27.70 61.78 -33.49
N GLN A 38 28.86 61.93 -34.13
CA GLN A 38 29.72 60.78 -34.47
C GLN A 38 30.31 60.11 -33.21
N GLY A 39 30.64 60.88 -32.18
CA GLY A 39 31.07 60.36 -30.88
C GLY A 39 29.97 59.58 -30.15
N GLU A 40 28.73 60.04 -30.19
CA GLU A 40 27.58 59.32 -29.63
C GLU A 40 27.24 58.08 -30.46
N LEU A 41 27.27 58.16 -31.79
CA LEU A 41 27.00 57.03 -32.67
C LEU A 41 27.99 55.87 -32.44
N THR A 42 29.29 56.19 -32.31
CA THR A 42 30.33 55.19 -32.03
C THR A 42 30.19 54.59 -30.64
N LYS A 43 29.83 55.40 -29.62
CA LYS A 43 29.50 54.88 -28.28
C LYS A 43 28.29 53.95 -28.30
N HIS A 44 27.23 54.31 -29.01
CA HIS A 44 26.05 53.46 -29.14
C HIS A 44 26.33 52.18 -29.90
N GLN A 45 27.14 52.21 -30.96
CA GLN A 45 27.58 51.00 -31.67
C GLN A 45 28.37 50.07 -30.76
N LEU A 46 29.30 50.61 -29.98
CA LEU A 46 30.13 49.83 -29.05
C LEU A 46 29.28 49.22 -27.92
N GLN A 47 28.30 49.97 -27.40
CA GLN A 47 27.31 49.47 -26.43
C GLN A 47 26.42 48.37 -27.03
N LEU A 48 26.01 48.51 -28.29
CA LEU A 48 25.19 47.50 -28.96
C LEU A 48 25.97 46.20 -29.18
N GLU A 49 27.25 46.31 -29.56
CA GLU A 49 28.14 45.17 -29.73
C GLU A 49 28.46 44.50 -28.39
N SER A 50 28.71 45.28 -27.33
CA SER A 50 28.92 44.72 -25.99
C SER A 50 27.67 44.00 -25.49
N PHE A 51 26.49 44.59 -25.67
CA PHE A 51 25.22 43.97 -25.29
C PHE A 51 24.92 42.71 -26.09
N LYS A 52 25.20 42.72 -27.41
CA LYS A 52 25.06 41.54 -28.26
C LYS A 52 26.01 40.42 -27.84
N SER A 53 27.25 40.77 -27.50
CA SER A 53 28.26 39.81 -27.01
C SER A 53 27.85 39.21 -25.66
N GLU A 54 27.38 40.05 -24.74
CA GLU A 54 26.89 39.64 -23.42
C GLU A 54 25.66 38.74 -23.53
N SER A 55 24.65 39.16 -24.29
CA SER A 55 23.45 38.36 -24.55
C SER A 55 23.78 37.02 -25.24
N SER A 56 24.75 37.00 -26.17
CA SER A 56 25.20 35.76 -26.79
C SER A 56 25.90 34.81 -25.81
N LYS A 57 26.65 35.35 -24.84
CA LYS A 57 27.29 34.53 -23.79
C LYS A 57 26.27 33.97 -22.83
N GLU A 58 25.29 34.77 -22.41
CA GLU A 58 24.19 34.31 -21.56
C GLU A 58 23.38 33.22 -22.26
N LEU A 59 23.05 33.40 -23.54
CA LEU A 59 22.32 32.42 -24.32
C LEU A 59 23.08 31.09 -24.42
N GLN A 60 24.39 31.16 -24.65
CA GLN A 60 25.24 29.96 -24.70
C GLN A 60 25.29 29.27 -23.33
N HIS A 61 25.41 30.02 -22.25
CA HIS A 61 25.41 29.47 -20.89
C HIS A 61 24.08 28.79 -20.55
N VAL A 62 22.94 29.40 -20.89
CA VAL A 62 21.61 28.80 -20.70
C VAL A 62 21.47 27.53 -21.53
N LYS A 63 21.98 27.52 -22.77
CA LYS A 63 21.97 26.35 -23.63
C LYS A 63 22.80 25.20 -23.07
N ASP A 64 23.98 25.49 -22.54
CA ASP A 64 24.88 24.48 -21.97
C ASP A 64 24.32 23.90 -20.67
N ILE A 65 23.65 24.72 -19.84
CA ILE A 65 22.92 24.23 -18.65
C ILE A 65 21.76 23.33 -19.09
N GLY A 66 20.92 23.79 -20.04
CA GLY A 66 19.79 23.02 -20.52
C GLY A 66 20.20 21.68 -21.14
N ALA A 67 21.34 21.64 -21.85
CA ALA A 67 21.88 20.40 -22.41
C ALA A 67 22.29 19.41 -21.31
N LYS A 68 22.97 19.90 -20.25
CA LYS A 68 23.35 19.07 -19.09
C LYS A 68 22.14 18.53 -18.34
N ASP A 69 21.12 19.37 -18.12
CA ASP A 69 19.90 18.96 -17.43
C ASP A 69 19.15 17.87 -18.22
N ILE A 70 19.04 18.03 -19.55
CA ILE A 70 18.45 17.01 -20.43
C ILE A 70 19.23 15.70 -20.36
N GLU A 71 20.56 15.76 -20.36
CA GLU A 71 21.41 14.56 -20.29
C GLU A 71 21.29 13.87 -18.92
N ALA A 72 21.28 14.64 -17.83
CA ALA A 72 21.06 14.12 -16.48
C ALA A 72 19.69 13.43 -16.36
N LEU A 73 18.63 14.07 -16.88
CA LEU A 73 17.28 13.52 -16.88
C LEU A 73 17.20 12.22 -17.69
N LYS A 74 17.84 12.19 -18.86
CA LYS A 74 17.91 10.99 -19.72
C LYS A 74 18.61 9.83 -19.01
N ASN A 75 19.72 10.10 -18.33
CA ASN A 75 20.45 9.09 -17.58
C ASN A 75 19.62 8.55 -16.40
N GLN A 76 18.91 9.44 -15.70
CA GLN A 76 18.00 9.06 -14.62
C GLN A 76 16.88 8.15 -15.12
N TYR A 77 16.18 8.53 -16.20
CA TYR A 77 15.13 7.68 -16.79
C TYR A 77 15.66 6.33 -17.27
N THR A 78 16.86 6.29 -17.82
CA THR A 78 17.48 5.03 -18.26
C THR A 78 17.74 4.09 -17.08
N ALA A 79 18.28 4.63 -15.99
CA ALA A 79 18.51 3.87 -14.75
C ALA A 79 17.19 3.39 -14.11
N ASP A 80 16.15 4.23 -14.12
CA ASP A 80 14.83 3.85 -13.60
C ASP A 80 14.19 2.75 -14.44
N ILE A 81 14.28 2.82 -15.77
CA ILE A 81 13.81 1.76 -16.68
C ILE A 81 14.55 0.44 -16.42
N GLU A 82 15.87 0.47 -16.25
CA GLU A 82 16.65 -0.73 -15.93
C GLU A 82 16.25 -1.34 -14.58
N ARG A 83 16.02 -0.48 -13.57
CA ARG A 83 15.55 -0.91 -12.26
C ARG A 83 14.17 -1.56 -12.33
N ILE A 84 13.22 -0.95 -13.04
CA ILE A 84 11.88 -1.49 -13.26
C ILE A 84 11.97 -2.83 -13.98
N LYS A 85 12.82 -2.93 -15.02
CA LYS A 85 13.04 -4.17 -15.77
C LYS A 85 13.59 -5.29 -14.87
N ALA A 86 14.57 -4.97 -14.02
CA ALA A 86 15.13 -5.93 -13.06
C ALA A 86 14.09 -6.39 -12.03
N GLN A 87 13.27 -5.47 -11.50
CA GLN A 87 12.16 -5.80 -10.59
C GLN A 87 11.14 -6.71 -11.27
N LEU A 88 10.72 -6.36 -12.48
CA LEU A 88 9.76 -7.14 -13.26
C LEU A 88 10.29 -8.55 -13.57
N GLN A 89 11.55 -8.69 -13.97
CA GLN A 89 12.17 -10.00 -14.17
C GLN A 89 12.24 -10.82 -12.89
N SER A 90 12.53 -10.19 -11.75
CA SER A 90 12.50 -10.84 -10.43
C SER A 90 11.11 -11.36 -10.11
N GLU A 91 10.09 -10.52 -10.31
CA GLU A 91 8.70 -10.90 -10.06
C GLU A 91 8.23 -11.99 -11.01
N PHE A 92 8.65 -11.93 -12.27
CA PHE A 92 8.38 -12.96 -13.25
C PHE A 92 9.03 -14.29 -12.85
N LEU A 93 10.29 -14.29 -12.40
CA LEU A 93 10.95 -15.50 -11.90
C LEU A 93 10.24 -16.07 -10.67
N LYS A 94 9.83 -15.21 -9.73
CA LYS A 94 9.03 -15.64 -8.56
C LYS A 94 7.73 -16.27 -9.03
N TYR A 95 7.01 -15.60 -9.92
CA TYR A 95 5.75 -16.09 -10.48
C TYR A 95 5.95 -17.41 -11.23
N GLU A 96 6.99 -17.52 -12.05
CA GLU A 96 7.36 -18.73 -12.78
C GLU A 96 7.68 -19.89 -11.83
N THR A 97 8.45 -19.63 -10.78
CA THR A 97 8.75 -20.61 -9.71
C THR A 97 7.47 -21.04 -8.98
N TYR A 98 6.55 -20.10 -8.72
CA TYR A 98 5.24 -20.40 -8.14
C TYR A 98 4.29 -21.13 -9.10
N THR A 99 4.35 -20.88 -10.41
CA THR A 99 3.52 -21.60 -11.40
C THR A 99 4.09 -22.98 -11.73
N THR A 100 5.40 -23.18 -11.54
CA THR A 100 6.06 -24.49 -11.71
C THR A 100 5.78 -25.42 -10.52
N ILE A 101 5.54 -24.85 -9.33
CA ILE A 101 4.82 -25.54 -8.24
C ILE A 101 3.38 -25.71 -8.75
N SER A 102 3.11 -26.89 -9.30
CA SER A 102 2.01 -27.09 -10.25
C SER A 102 0.66 -26.59 -9.74
N LYS A 103 -0.17 -26.10 -10.68
CA LYS A 103 -1.59 -25.82 -10.46
C LYS A 103 -2.29 -26.92 -9.64
N GLU A 104 -1.88 -28.17 -9.83
CA GLU A 104 -2.39 -29.35 -9.12
C GLU A 104 -2.04 -29.33 -7.62
N ILE A 105 -0.84 -28.88 -7.23
CA ILE A 105 -0.46 -28.71 -5.83
C ILE A 105 -1.29 -27.61 -5.18
N TYR A 106 -1.48 -26.47 -5.85
CA TYR A 106 -2.34 -25.39 -5.33
C TYR A 106 -3.79 -25.84 -5.19
N GLN A 107 -4.33 -26.54 -6.20
CA GLN A 107 -5.66 -27.11 -6.15
C GLN A 107 -5.78 -28.14 -5.02
N GLY A 108 -4.77 -28.99 -4.83
CA GLY A 108 -4.73 -29.97 -3.74
C GLY A 108 -4.69 -29.32 -2.35
N LEU A 109 -3.85 -28.30 -2.16
CA LEU A 109 -3.77 -27.54 -0.91
C LEU A 109 -5.07 -26.77 -0.64
N PHE A 110 -5.67 -26.18 -1.67
CA PHE A 110 -6.93 -25.47 -1.53
C PHE A 110 -8.09 -26.43 -1.22
N ALA A 111 -8.17 -27.59 -1.87
CA ALA A 111 -9.17 -28.61 -1.56
C ALA A 111 -9.03 -29.09 -0.11
N LYS A 112 -7.79 -29.39 0.33
CA LYS A 112 -7.50 -29.74 1.72
C LYS A 112 -7.87 -28.60 2.68
N ARG A 113 -7.70 -27.33 2.27
CA ARG A 113 -8.15 -26.17 3.04
C ARG A 113 -9.67 -26.14 3.19
N VAL A 114 -10.42 -26.33 2.11
CA VAL A 114 -11.89 -26.40 2.18
C VAL A 114 -12.33 -27.51 3.13
N GLU A 115 -11.70 -28.69 3.05
CA GLU A 115 -11.98 -29.82 3.94
C GLU A 115 -11.73 -29.48 5.42
N VAL A 116 -10.54 -29.00 5.76
CA VAL A 116 -10.17 -28.65 7.14
C VAL A 116 -11.08 -27.57 7.71
N TYR A 117 -11.35 -26.49 6.96
CA TYR A 117 -12.27 -25.45 7.43
C TYR A 117 -13.72 -25.96 7.54
N GLY A 118 -14.13 -26.92 6.70
CA GLY A 118 -15.40 -27.62 6.85
C GLY A 118 -15.49 -28.42 8.16
N GLN A 119 -14.42 -29.14 8.52
CA GLN A 119 -14.32 -29.85 9.80
C GLN A 119 -14.39 -28.89 10.99
N LEU A 120 -13.65 -27.77 10.95
CA LEU A 120 -13.67 -26.75 12.01
C LEU A 120 -15.05 -26.09 12.15
N LEU A 121 -15.77 -25.88 11.04
CA LEU A 121 -17.15 -25.38 11.07
C LEU A 121 -18.13 -26.39 11.67
N ASN A 122 -17.96 -27.69 11.39
CA ASN A 122 -18.77 -28.72 12.02
C ASN A 122 -18.49 -28.79 13.52
N LEU A 123 -17.23 -28.69 13.92
CA LEU A 123 -16.86 -28.60 15.34
C LEU A 123 -17.51 -27.38 16.01
N LYS A 124 -17.50 -26.21 15.36
CA LYS A 124 -18.22 -25.03 15.84
C LYS A 124 -19.70 -25.34 16.07
N LYS A 125 -20.38 -25.95 15.09
CA LYS A 125 -21.80 -26.30 15.21
C LYS A 125 -22.05 -27.29 16.33
N GLU A 126 -21.20 -28.29 16.49
CA GLU A 126 -21.32 -29.26 17.61
C GLU A 126 -21.18 -28.57 18.96
N ILE A 127 -20.26 -27.61 19.09
CA ILE A 127 -20.08 -26.82 20.31
C ILE A 127 -21.32 -25.94 20.54
N ASP A 128 -21.76 -25.19 19.54
CA ASP A 128 -22.94 -24.32 19.63
C ASP A 128 -24.20 -25.14 20.00
N GLN A 129 -24.38 -26.31 19.37
CA GLN A 129 -25.49 -27.22 19.66
C GLN A 129 -25.40 -27.79 21.08
N SER A 130 -24.20 -28.19 21.52
CA SER A 130 -23.98 -28.67 22.89
C SER A 130 -24.30 -27.59 23.93
N ILE A 131 -24.06 -26.31 23.65
CA ILE A 131 -24.41 -25.23 24.57
C ILE A 131 -25.93 -25.09 24.65
N VAL A 132 -26.63 -25.12 23.51
CA VAL A 132 -28.09 -25.01 23.45
C VAL A 132 -28.78 -26.22 24.11
N ASP A 133 -28.32 -27.43 23.81
CA ASP A 133 -28.91 -28.67 24.33
C ASP A 133 -28.74 -28.81 25.86
N ASN A 134 -27.67 -28.21 26.41
CA ASN A 134 -27.40 -28.19 27.84
C ASN A 134 -27.80 -26.87 28.51
N ALA A 135 -28.54 -25.97 27.84
CA ALA A 135 -28.87 -24.65 28.39
C ALA A 135 -29.63 -24.75 29.73
N GLU A 136 -30.60 -25.66 29.84
CA GLU A 136 -31.33 -25.91 31.10
C GLU A 136 -30.43 -26.50 32.20
N PHE A 137 -29.45 -27.34 31.81
CA PHE A 137 -28.49 -27.92 32.75
C PHE A 137 -27.48 -26.87 33.24
N LEU A 138 -27.01 -26.00 32.33
CA LEU A 138 -26.10 -24.89 32.62
C LEU A 138 -26.75 -23.81 33.49
N GLU A 139 -28.06 -23.56 33.36
CA GLU A 139 -28.79 -22.62 34.24
C GLU A 139 -28.85 -23.11 35.70
N ILE A 140 -28.82 -24.43 35.92
CA ILE A 140 -28.85 -25.07 37.24
C ILE A 140 -27.44 -25.33 37.78
N HIS A 141 -26.48 -25.57 36.88
CA HIS A 141 -25.09 -25.92 37.19
C HIS A 141 -24.11 -24.94 36.50
N ASP A 142 -24.30 -23.64 36.72
CA ASP A 142 -23.47 -22.53 36.18
C ASP A 142 -21.97 -22.67 36.51
N ASP A 143 -21.67 -23.52 37.49
CA ASP A 143 -20.35 -23.78 38.05
C ASP A 143 -19.59 -24.95 37.40
N ASP A 144 -20.19 -25.73 36.47
CA ASP A 144 -19.52 -26.87 35.83
C ASP A 144 -18.58 -26.43 34.68
N PRO A 145 -17.25 -26.57 34.82
CA PRO A 145 -16.30 -26.19 33.78
C PRO A 145 -16.21 -27.20 32.63
N THR A 146 -16.86 -28.35 32.73
CA THR A 146 -16.73 -29.49 31.79
C THR A 146 -17.09 -29.15 30.35
N PRO A 147 -18.18 -28.43 30.04
CA PRO A 147 -18.58 -28.13 28.65
C PRO A 147 -17.53 -27.27 27.92
N PHE A 148 -17.03 -26.22 28.60
CA PHE A 148 -16.06 -25.30 28.01
C PHE A 148 -14.67 -25.92 27.87
N THR A 149 -14.21 -26.65 28.89
CA THR A 149 -12.92 -27.36 28.83
C THR A 149 -12.90 -28.41 27.72
N ASN A 150 -14.01 -29.12 27.50
CA ASN A 150 -14.16 -30.05 26.38
C ASN A 150 -14.14 -29.35 25.02
N ALA A 151 -14.81 -28.21 24.88
CA ALA A 151 -14.79 -27.42 23.65
C ALA A 151 -13.35 -26.97 23.31
N VAL A 152 -12.63 -26.41 24.28
CA VAL A 152 -11.23 -25.97 24.13
C VAL A 152 -10.32 -27.14 23.72
N LYS A 153 -10.47 -28.31 24.35
CA LYS A 153 -9.71 -29.52 24.02
C LYS A 153 -9.97 -30.00 22.59
N LYS A 154 -11.24 -30.00 22.16
CA LYS A 154 -11.60 -30.37 20.78
C LYS A 154 -10.99 -29.41 19.76
N ILE A 155 -11.03 -28.10 20.02
CA ILE A 155 -10.42 -27.09 19.15
C ILE A 155 -8.90 -27.28 19.05
N GLY A 156 -8.25 -27.53 20.19
CA GLY A 156 -6.82 -27.79 20.25
C GLY A 156 -6.40 -29.00 19.40
N ASN A 157 -7.10 -30.12 19.55
CA ASN A 157 -6.84 -31.33 18.78
C ASN A 157 -7.04 -31.12 17.27
N ALA A 158 -8.19 -30.56 16.87
CA ALA A 158 -8.51 -30.33 15.46
C ALA A 158 -7.51 -29.37 14.78
N SER A 159 -7.02 -28.38 15.53
CA SER A 159 -6.04 -27.42 15.01
C SER A 159 -4.64 -28.02 14.84
N HIS A 160 -4.28 -29.02 15.65
CA HIS A 160 -2.96 -29.66 15.61
C HIS A 160 -2.80 -30.67 14.48
N GLU A 161 -3.89 -31.22 13.97
CA GLU A 161 -3.86 -32.22 12.90
C GLU A 161 -3.46 -31.63 11.54
N ASN A 162 -3.72 -30.34 11.29
CA ASN A 162 -3.49 -29.72 9.98
C ASN A 162 -2.90 -28.29 10.03
N PRO A 163 -1.76 -28.05 10.71
CA PRO A 163 -1.25 -26.70 10.95
C PRO A 163 -0.84 -25.95 9.67
N MET A 164 -0.40 -26.66 8.63
CA MET A 164 0.07 -26.05 7.37
C MET A 164 -1.06 -25.51 6.49
N VAL A 165 -2.31 -25.89 6.77
CA VAL A 165 -3.46 -25.57 5.92
C VAL A 165 -4.24 -24.38 6.48
N LEU A 166 -4.15 -24.18 7.81
CA LEU A 166 -4.75 -23.05 8.52
C LEU A 166 -4.12 -21.72 8.10
N SER A 167 -4.86 -20.62 8.32
CA SER A 167 -4.26 -19.31 8.18
C SER A 167 -3.24 -19.10 9.29
N ASN A 168 -2.20 -18.30 9.04
CA ASN A 168 -1.19 -18.00 10.07
C ASN A 168 -1.81 -17.40 11.34
N LYS A 169 -2.88 -16.61 11.19
CA LYS A 169 -3.59 -16.00 12.32
C LYS A 169 -4.35 -17.07 13.13
N LEU A 170 -5.11 -17.93 12.46
CA LEU A 170 -5.87 -18.99 13.13
C LEU A 170 -4.93 -20.00 13.80
N ALA A 171 -3.81 -20.35 13.13
CA ALA A 171 -2.79 -21.22 13.70
C ALA A 171 -2.15 -20.62 14.96
N ALA A 172 -1.85 -19.32 14.97
CA ALA A 172 -1.32 -18.63 16.13
C ALA A 172 -2.32 -18.63 17.30
N LEU A 173 -3.60 -18.34 17.03
CA LEU A 173 -4.66 -18.39 18.05
C LEU A 173 -4.86 -19.81 18.59
N SER A 174 -4.82 -20.82 17.73
CA SER A 174 -4.88 -22.23 18.16
C SER A 174 -3.71 -22.60 19.05
N ALA A 175 -2.49 -22.15 18.72
CA ALA A 175 -1.30 -22.41 19.54
C ALA A 175 -1.42 -21.72 20.91
N GLU A 176 -1.83 -20.45 20.94
CA GLU A 176 -2.07 -19.70 22.19
C GLU A 176 -3.14 -20.39 23.05
N LEU A 177 -4.24 -20.84 22.44
CA LEU A 177 -5.31 -21.54 23.14
C LEU A 177 -4.84 -22.88 23.75
N VAL A 178 -4.05 -23.65 23.01
CA VAL A 178 -3.45 -24.90 23.50
C VAL A 178 -2.46 -24.64 24.63
N GLU A 179 -1.62 -23.62 24.51
CA GLU A 179 -0.66 -23.25 25.56
C GLU A 179 -1.35 -22.86 26.87
N LYS A 180 -2.32 -21.95 26.80
CA LYS A 180 -3.07 -21.50 27.98
C LYS A 180 -3.89 -22.63 28.60
N SER A 181 -4.57 -23.42 27.78
CA SER A 181 -5.38 -24.54 28.27
C SER A 181 -4.53 -25.63 28.91
N ASN A 182 -3.35 -25.94 28.38
CA ASN A 182 -2.42 -26.90 28.98
C ASN A 182 -1.92 -26.43 30.35
N SER A 183 -1.68 -25.13 30.53
CA SER A 183 -1.31 -24.55 31.83
C SER A 183 -2.42 -24.77 32.87
N VAL A 184 -3.68 -24.51 32.48
CA VAL A 184 -4.85 -24.74 33.35
C VAL A 184 -5.04 -26.23 33.65
N PHE A 185 -4.99 -27.11 32.64
CA PHE A 185 -5.11 -28.55 32.83
C PHE A 185 -4.00 -29.12 33.72
N SER A 186 -2.77 -28.63 33.57
CA SER A 186 -1.65 -29.03 34.42
C SER A 186 -1.88 -28.62 35.86
N ASN A 187 -2.35 -27.38 36.09
CA ASN A 187 -2.67 -26.93 37.44
C ASN A 187 -3.81 -27.73 38.06
N ALA A 188 -4.87 -28.04 37.29
CA ALA A 188 -5.99 -28.85 37.77
C ALA A 188 -5.55 -30.24 38.22
N LYS A 189 -4.66 -30.90 37.45
CA LYS A 189 -4.07 -32.19 37.85
C LYS A 189 -3.19 -32.11 39.10
N VAL A 190 -2.47 -31.00 39.27
CA VAL A 190 -1.65 -30.78 40.46
C VAL A 190 -2.53 -30.58 41.70
N GLN A 191 -3.61 -29.80 41.58
CA GLN A 191 -4.58 -29.60 42.68
C GLN A 191 -5.29 -30.89 43.05
N SER A 192 -5.74 -31.67 42.06
CA SER A 192 -6.40 -32.96 42.32
C SER A 192 -5.47 -33.96 43.00
N PHE A 193 -4.20 -34.02 42.58
CA PHE A 193 -3.17 -34.84 43.24
C PHE A 193 -2.91 -34.41 44.68
N TYR A 194 -2.80 -33.11 44.96
CA TYR A 194 -2.63 -32.64 46.34
C TYR A 194 -3.87 -32.95 47.20
N ALA A 195 -5.07 -32.80 46.66
CA ALA A 195 -6.31 -33.13 47.35
C ALA A 195 -6.38 -34.63 47.69
N GLU A 196 -5.96 -35.50 46.76
CA GLU A 196 -5.89 -36.95 46.96
C GLU A 196 -4.87 -37.31 48.06
N ALA A 197 -3.66 -36.74 48.00
CA ALA A 197 -2.58 -37.02 48.94
C ALA A 197 -2.90 -36.59 50.39
N HIS A 198 -3.65 -35.51 50.58
CA HIS A 198 -3.99 -34.99 51.92
C HIS A 198 -5.28 -35.58 52.51
N ASN A 199 -6.12 -36.23 51.69
CA ASN A 199 -7.44 -36.73 52.10
C ASN A 199 -7.61 -38.24 51.87
N HIS A 200 -6.51 -38.99 51.85
CA HIS A 200 -6.49 -40.42 51.51
C HIS A 200 -7.43 -41.30 52.36
N ASP A 201 -7.70 -40.92 53.61
CA ASP A 201 -8.58 -41.66 54.52
C ASP A 201 -9.99 -41.04 54.65
N ALA A 202 -10.30 -40.02 53.84
CA ALA A 202 -11.58 -39.33 53.90
C ALA A 202 -12.69 -40.18 53.26
N LYS A 203 -13.84 -40.28 53.94
CA LYS A 203 -15.03 -40.99 53.45
C LYS A 203 -15.56 -40.45 52.11
N TYR A 204 -15.25 -39.18 51.80
CA TYR A 204 -15.66 -38.46 50.59
C TYR A 204 -14.46 -38.03 49.73
N MET A 205 -13.36 -38.79 49.75
CA MET A 205 -12.13 -38.48 49.01
C MET A 205 -12.40 -38.17 47.53
N HIS A 206 -13.25 -38.94 46.86
CA HIS A 206 -13.56 -38.73 45.44
C HIS A 206 -14.22 -37.37 45.17
N GLU A 207 -15.16 -36.95 46.00
CA GLU A 207 -15.83 -35.65 45.87
C GLU A 207 -14.85 -34.50 46.13
N ILE A 208 -13.96 -34.64 47.12
CA ILE A 208 -12.94 -33.63 47.44
C ILE A 208 -11.94 -33.46 46.28
N VAL A 209 -11.53 -34.57 45.66
CA VAL A 209 -10.63 -34.55 44.50
C VAL A 209 -11.31 -33.93 43.28
N MET A 210 -12.56 -34.30 43.00
CA MET A 210 -13.32 -33.70 41.89
C MET A 210 -13.55 -32.20 42.08
N GLU A 211 -13.90 -31.76 43.28
CA GLU A 211 -14.13 -30.33 43.55
C GLU A 211 -12.84 -29.52 43.38
N ALA A 212 -11.71 -30.03 43.88
CA ALA A 212 -10.41 -29.38 43.71
C ALA A 212 -9.97 -29.31 42.23
N GLU A 213 -10.29 -30.33 41.43
CA GLU A 213 -10.06 -30.31 39.99
C GLU A 213 -10.97 -29.28 39.29
N ASN A 214 -12.27 -29.30 39.60
CA ASN A 214 -13.26 -28.40 39.00
C ASN A 214 -12.96 -26.93 39.33
N ASP A 215 -12.59 -26.61 40.56
CA ASP A 215 -12.20 -25.26 40.98
C ASP A 215 -11.01 -24.72 40.16
N ALA A 216 -10.03 -25.57 39.87
CA ALA A 216 -8.91 -25.21 39.03
C ALA A 216 -9.32 -25.06 37.55
N LEU A 217 -10.20 -25.94 37.06
CA LEU A 217 -10.72 -25.91 35.69
C LEU A 217 -11.63 -24.72 35.40
N ARG A 218 -12.31 -24.14 36.41
CA ARG A 218 -13.10 -22.90 36.23
C ARG A 218 -12.25 -21.74 35.71
N LYS A 219 -10.95 -21.72 36.02
CA LYS A 219 -9.99 -20.72 35.47
C LYS A 219 -9.80 -20.82 33.95
N MET A 220 -10.27 -21.90 33.33
CA MET A 220 -10.23 -22.04 31.87
C MET A 220 -10.98 -20.89 31.19
N PHE A 221 -12.14 -20.47 31.73
CA PHE A 221 -12.90 -19.35 31.17
C PHE A 221 -12.12 -18.04 31.20
N THR A 222 -11.49 -17.72 32.34
CA THR A 222 -10.72 -16.48 32.49
C THR A 222 -9.46 -16.47 31.63
N GLU A 223 -8.77 -17.60 31.49
CA GLU A 223 -7.49 -17.68 30.77
C GLU A 223 -7.69 -17.85 29.26
N CYS A 224 -8.69 -18.63 28.85
CA CYS A 224 -8.90 -19.02 27.45
C CYS A 224 -10.10 -18.34 26.77
N GLY A 225 -11.01 -17.70 27.52
CA GLY A 225 -12.27 -17.15 26.98
C GLY A 225 -12.06 -16.16 25.83
N ASP A 226 -11.21 -15.15 26.01
CA ASP A 226 -10.91 -14.17 24.96
C ASP A 226 -10.25 -14.83 23.73
N VAL A 227 -9.29 -15.74 23.94
CA VAL A 227 -8.62 -16.44 22.83
C VAL A 227 -9.62 -17.31 22.06
N TYR A 228 -10.52 -17.97 22.78
CA TYR A 228 -11.60 -18.79 22.23
C TYR A 228 -12.55 -17.96 21.36
N GLU A 229 -13.00 -16.79 21.83
CA GLU A 229 -13.85 -15.90 21.03
C GLU A 229 -13.13 -15.39 19.78
N ARG A 230 -11.90 -14.90 19.93
CA ARG A 230 -11.06 -14.46 18.81
C ARG A 230 -10.83 -15.58 17.79
N TRP A 231 -10.70 -16.82 18.25
CA TRP A 231 -10.58 -17.99 17.40
C TRP A 231 -11.80 -18.19 16.49
N PHE A 232 -13.02 -18.08 17.02
CA PHE A 232 -14.25 -18.20 16.21
C PHE A 232 -14.42 -17.05 15.22
N VAL A 233 -14.09 -15.82 15.61
CA VAL A 233 -14.12 -14.67 14.70
C VAL A 233 -13.16 -14.92 13.54
N GLN A 234 -11.92 -15.32 13.82
CA GLN A 234 -10.92 -15.60 12.80
C GLN A 234 -11.32 -16.79 11.90
N LEU A 235 -11.95 -17.83 12.45
CA LEU A 235 -12.49 -18.94 11.68
C LEU A 235 -13.53 -18.46 10.65
N ASN A 236 -14.48 -17.61 11.06
CA ASN A 236 -15.50 -17.08 10.17
C ASN A 236 -14.91 -16.17 9.07
N ASP A 237 -13.92 -15.36 9.43
CA ASP A 237 -13.20 -14.51 8.46
C ASP A 237 -12.49 -15.36 7.40
N ASP A 238 -11.82 -16.43 7.81
CA ASP A 238 -11.10 -17.29 6.89
C ASP A 238 -12.04 -18.13 6.01
N VAL A 239 -13.15 -18.60 6.56
CA VAL A 239 -14.23 -19.23 5.76
C VAL A 239 -14.79 -18.25 4.73
N SER A 240 -14.98 -16.99 5.11
CA SER A 240 -15.50 -15.96 4.20
C SER A 240 -14.53 -15.70 3.03
N LYS A 241 -13.22 -15.71 3.30
CA LYS A 241 -12.20 -15.65 2.24
C LYS A 241 -12.25 -16.89 1.32
N VAL A 242 -12.38 -18.09 1.89
CA VAL A 242 -12.50 -19.31 1.09
C VAL A 242 -13.73 -19.24 0.18
N ARG A 243 -14.88 -18.78 0.69
CA ARG A 243 -16.10 -18.56 -0.11
C ARG A 243 -15.89 -17.54 -1.22
N SER A 244 -15.26 -16.40 -0.93
CA SER A 244 -15.00 -15.37 -1.96
C SER A 244 -14.16 -15.89 -3.13
N VAL A 245 -13.21 -16.80 -2.86
CA VAL A 245 -12.40 -17.44 -3.91
C VAL A 245 -13.25 -18.42 -4.72
N LEU A 246 -14.17 -19.15 -4.07
CA LEU A 246 -15.10 -20.06 -4.74
C LEU A 246 -16.11 -19.29 -5.61
N ASP A 247 -16.66 -18.18 -5.10
CA ASP A 247 -17.60 -17.32 -5.84
C ASP A 247 -16.93 -16.73 -7.08
N LEU A 248 -15.70 -16.21 -6.96
CA LEU A 248 -14.92 -15.72 -8.09
C LEU A 248 -14.66 -16.81 -9.14
N ALA A 249 -14.38 -18.04 -8.69
CA ALA A 249 -14.21 -19.17 -9.58
C ALA A 249 -15.54 -19.55 -10.28
N GLY A 250 -16.67 -19.45 -9.58
CA GLY A 250 -18.02 -19.62 -10.13
C GLY A 250 -18.33 -18.59 -11.21
N ASP A 251 -18.13 -17.30 -10.91
CA ASP A 251 -18.35 -16.19 -11.84
C ASP A 251 -17.49 -16.33 -13.12
N PHE A 252 -16.27 -16.86 -12.99
CA PHE A 252 -15.40 -17.15 -14.14
C PHE A 252 -15.92 -18.30 -15.01
N LEU A 253 -16.55 -19.31 -14.42
CA LEU A 253 -17.15 -20.43 -15.15
C LEU A 253 -18.47 -20.02 -15.83
N ASP A 254 -19.26 -19.18 -15.16
CA ASP A 254 -20.54 -18.68 -15.66
C ASP A 254 -20.35 -17.64 -16.78
N SER A 255 -19.33 -16.78 -16.68
CA SER A 255 -18.98 -15.85 -17.76
C SER A 255 -18.47 -16.56 -19.02
N ASN A 256 -17.71 -17.65 -18.88
CA ASN A 256 -17.25 -18.45 -20.03
C ASN A 256 -18.37 -19.26 -20.70
N THR A 257 -19.39 -19.70 -19.95
CA THR A 257 -20.56 -20.37 -20.53
C THR A 257 -21.47 -19.40 -21.28
N LEU A 258 -21.60 -18.14 -20.84
CA LEU A 258 -22.32 -17.10 -21.57
C LEU A 258 -21.63 -16.74 -22.90
N ILE A 259 -20.29 -16.63 -22.93
CA ILE A 259 -19.52 -16.37 -24.16
C ILE A 259 -19.72 -17.51 -25.18
N ASN A 260 -19.66 -18.77 -24.72
CA ASN A 260 -19.88 -19.94 -25.60
C ASN A 260 -21.34 -20.08 -26.09
N SER A 261 -22.32 -19.60 -25.32
CA SER A 261 -23.73 -19.59 -25.75
C SER A 261 -24.04 -18.52 -26.80
N SER A 262 -23.28 -17.41 -26.82
CA SER A 262 -23.48 -16.29 -27.75
C SER A 262 -22.84 -16.50 -29.14
N CYS A 263 -21.90 -17.46 -29.26
CA CYS A 263 -21.23 -17.78 -30.52
C CYS A 263 -21.97 -18.86 -31.36
N GLY A 264 -23.03 -19.47 -30.82
CA GLY A 264 -23.77 -20.58 -31.45
C GLY A 264 -24.95 -20.18 -32.34
N ARG A 265 -25.20 -18.89 -32.61
CA ARG A 265 -26.39 -18.44 -33.34
C ARG A 265 -26.05 -17.66 -34.61
N ALA A 266 -25.43 -18.33 -35.59
CA ALA A 266 -25.33 -17.82 -36.95
C ALA A 266 -25.77 -18.86 -37.99
N LYS A 267 -26.98 -18.61 -38.51
CA LYS A 267 -27.48 -18.97 -39.86
C LYS A 267 -27.72 -20.44 -40.17
N GLY A 268 -28.90 -20.92 -39.78
CA GLY A 268 -29.69 -21.78 -40.66
C GLY A 268 -30.36 -20.90 -41.72
N ALA A 269 -29.82 -20.87 -42.93
CA ALA A 269 -30.52 -20.39 -44.11
C ALA A 269 -31.40 -21.52 -44.66
N PRO A 270 -32.68 -21.29 -45.00
CA PRO A 270 -33.45 -22.24 -45.79
C PRO A 270 -33.20 -22.01 -47.28
N LEU A 271 -33.64 -23.00 -48.10
CA LEU A 271 -33.70 -23.07 -49.58
C LEU A 271 -32.52 -23.85 -50.18
N ASN A 272 -32.69 -24.95 -50.92
CA ASN A 272 -33.86 -25.49 -51.66
C ASN A 272 -34.02 -27.00 -51.46
#